data_AF-A0AAV8DS75-F1
#
_entry.id   AF-A0AAV8DS75-F1
#
_cell.length_a   1.000
_cell.length_b   1.000
_cell.length_c   1.000
_cell.angle_alpha   90.00
_cell.angle_beta   90.00
_cell.angle_gamma   90.00
#
_symmetry.space_group_name_H-M   'P 1'
#
loop_
_entity.id
_entity.type
_entity.pdbx_description
1 polymer ?
#
loop_
_entity_poly.entity_id
_entity_poly.type
_entity_poly.pdbx_seq_one_letter_code
_entity_poly.pdbx_strand_id
1 'polypeptide(L)'
;MRANSGQFRKIPRYLCQLGVQRQMSVVEILHSETMEKGKPKPTGLSDPRLGTIDRKMKCETCMASMAECPGHFGHLELAKPMFHIGFLKTVLSIMRCVCFNCSKILADEDEACFKQALKIRNPKNRLKFIYDKCNSKKRCAGGDDIDVQKEHDGCGAQLKSRSGCGAQQPDIKVHGIKMVAEFKAPKGKSDEGEQLPEPVERKQILSAERVLNVLKRISDEDCLLLGLNPKFARPDWMILPPPPVRPSVMMGTSSRSEVK
;
A
#
# COMPACT_ATOMS: atom_id res chain seq x y z
N MET A 1 23.31 25.66 23.25
CA MET A 1 22.47 26.20 22.17
C MET A 1 21.01 26.07 22.63
N ARG A 2 20.32 27.19 22.88
CA ARG A 2 18.88 27.16 23.23
C ARG A 2 18.10 26.88 21.95
N ALA A 3 17.44 25.73 21.88
CA ALA A 3 16.50 25.46 20.78
C ALA A 3 15.36 26.48 20.87
N ASN A 4 15.12 27.23 19.80
CA ASN A 4 13.98 28.14 19.72
C ASN A 4 12.69 27.33 19.90
N SER A 5 11.83 27.76 20.82
CA SER A 5 10.50 27.18 21.05
C SER A 5 9.55 27.54 19.89
N GLY A 6 9.71 26.83 18.78
CA GLY A 6 8.79 26.92 17.64
C GLY A 6 7.47 26.25 17.96
N GLN A 7 6.36 26.98 17.83
CA GLN A 7 5.01 26.43 18.02
C GLN A 7 4.55 25.76 16.71
N PHE A 8 4.16 24.48 16.77
CA PHE A 8 3.67 23.74 15.61
C PHE A 8 2.31 24.30 15.15
N ARG A 9 2.26 24.91 13.95
CA ARG A 9 1.02 25.49 13.38
C ARG A 9 0.20 24.49 12.55
N LYS A 10 0.82 23.49 11.95
CA LYS A 10 0.17 22.44 11.14
C LYS A 10 0.96 21.13 11.25
N ILE A 11 0.26 20.02 11.45
CA ILE A 11 0.83 18.68 11.44
C ILE A 11 0.38 18.00 10.14
N PRO A 12 1.25 17.93 9.13
CA PRO A 12 0.90 17.21 7.92
C PRO A 12 0.92 15.70 8.17
N ARG A 13 0.00 14.98 7.53
CA ARG A 13 -0.07 13.51 7.58
C ARG A 13 0.48 12.95 6.29
N TYR A 14 1.59 12.22 6.39
CA TYR A 14 2.28 11.61 5.26
C TYR A 14 2.39 10.10 5.47
N LEU A 15 2.41 9.34 4.38
CA LEU A 15 2.85 7.95 4.41
C LEU A 15 4.37 7.93 4.38
N CYS A 16 4.97 7.15 5.28
CA CYS A 16 6.42 7.05 5.37
C CYS A 16 6.93 6.06 4.32
N GLN A 17 7.65 6.56 3.32
CA GLN A 17 8.29 5.75 2.30
C GLN A 17 9.38 4.84 2.91
N LEU A 18 9.48 3.59 2.44
CA LEU A 18 10.45 2.61 2.97
C LEU A 18 11.90 3.11 2.93
N GLY A 19 12.31 3.81 1.86
CA GLY A 19 13.65 4.39 1.77
C GLY A 19 13.92 5.45 2.84
N VAL A 20 12.91 6.25 3.20
CA VAL A 20 13.01 7.25 4.26
C VAL A 20 13.14 6.58 5.63
N GLN A 21 12.46 5.45 5.86
CA GLN A 21 12.61 4.68 7.10
C GLN A 21 14.04 4.17 7.30
N ARG A 22 14.68 3.66 6.24
CA ARG A 22 16.08 3.20 6.28
C ARG A 22 17.06 4.34 6.59
N GLN A 23 16.82 5.53 6.02
CA GLN A 23 17.67 6.70 6.26
C GLN A 23 17.51 7.28 7.66
N MET A 24 16.30 7.20 8.24
CA MET A 24 16.04 7.69 9.59
C MET A 24 16.42 6.69 10.69
N SER A 25 16.51 5.41 10.36
CA SER A 25 16.84 4.37 11.33
C SER A 25 18.33 4.30 11.62
N VAL A 26 18.66 4.07 12.88
CA VAL A 26 20.04 3.94 13.38
C VAL A 26 20.55 2.50 13.28
N VAL A 27 19.65 1.52 13.41
CA VAL A 27 19.99 0.10 13.48
C VAL A 27 19.00 -0.74 12.68
N GLU A 28 19.51 -1.74 11.99
CA GLU A 28 18.75 -2.87 11.46
C GLU A 28 18.63 -3.97 12.53
N ILE A 29 17.40 -4.38 12.83
CA ILE A 29 17.13 -5.43 13.81
C ILE A 29 17.12 -6.77 13.07
N LEU A 30 18.02 -7.67 13.44
CA LEU A 30 18.14 -9.01 12.84
C LEU A 30 17.68 -10.11 13.80
N HIS A 31 17.85 -9.88 15.10
CA HIS A 31 17.60 -10.88 16.13
C HIS A 31 16.34 -10.54 16.92
N SER A 32 15.48 -11.54 17.14
CA SER A 32 14.30 -11.42 18.00
C SER A 32 14.64 -11.43 19.49
N GLU A 33 15.80 -11.99 19.85
CA GLU A 33 16.30 -12.07 21.21
C GLU A 33 16.77 -10.70 21.71
N THR A 34 16.39 -10.38 22.94
CA THR A 34 16.67 -9.08 23.57
C THR A 34 17.97 -9.08 24.36
N MET A 35 18.26 -10.16 25.07
CA MET A 35 19.41 -10.27 25.96
C MET A 35 20.15 -11.59 25.71
N GLU A 36 21.48 -11.54 25.65
CA GLU A 36 22.36 -12.69 25.61
C GLU A 36 23.30 -12.64 26.83
N LYS A 37 23.30 -13.70 27.66
CA LYS A 37 24.16 -13.79 28.87
C LYS A 37 24.06 -12.56 29.80
N GLY A 38 22.85 -12.02 29.95
CA GLY A 38 22.58 -10.88 30.83
C GLY A 38 23.01 -9.50 30.29
N LYS A 39 23.51 -9.44 29.06
CA LYS A 39 23.80 -8.19 28.34
C LYS A 39 22.81 -8.00 27.19
N PRO A 40 22.48 -6.75 26.81
CA PRO A 40 21.67 -6.50 25.62
C PRO A 40 22.35 -7.07 24.38
N LYS A 41 21.58 -7.78 23.56
CA LYS A 41 22.09 -8.36 22.33
C LYS A 41 22.26 -7.26 21.27
N PRO A 42 23.45 -7.11 20.66
CA PRO A 42 23.63 -6.16 19.56
C PRO A 42 22.75 -6.59 18.38
N THR A 43 22.18 -5.65 17.63
CA THR A 43 21.20 -5.88 16.53
C THR A 43 19.92 -6.62 16.96
N GLY A 44 19.67 -6.65 18.26
CA GLY A 44 18.42 -7.11 18.85
C GLY A 44 17.49 -5.95 19.17
N LEU A 45 16.34 -6.28 19.77
CA LEU A 45 15.32 -5.29 20.12
C LEU A 45 15.72 -4.39 21.31
N SER A 46 16.69 -4.83 22.12
CA SER A 46 17.25 -4.06 23.26
C SER A 46 18.63 -3.47 22.96
N ASP A 47 18.96 -3.25 21.69
CA ASP A 47 20.23 -2.66 21.28
C ASP A 47 20.42 -1.25 21.93
N PRO A 48 21.56 -0.98 22.60
CA PRO A 48 21.83 0.30 23.27
C PRO A 48 21.73 1.54 22.38
N ARG A 49 21.86 1.39 21.05
CA ARG A 49 21.73 2.47 20.07
C ARG A 49 20.28 2.94 19.88
N LEU A 50 19.30 2.10 20.17
CA LEU A 50 17.87 2.44 20.12
C LEU A 50 17.42 3.23 21.35
N GLY A 51 18.17 3.13 22.44
CA GLY A 51 17.89 3.74 23.73
C GLY A 51 18.20 2.76 24.86
N THR A 52 18.41 3.28 26.07
CA THR A 52 18.72 2.45 27.24
C THR A 52 17.59 2.48 28.25
N ILE A 53 17.31 1.32 28.84
CA ILE A 53 16.33 1.16 29.93
C ILE A 53 17.04 1.04 31.30
N ASP A 54 18.36 0.86 31.34
CA ASP A 54 19.09 0.82 32.60
C ASP A 54 19.67 2.20 32.92
N ARG A 55 19.42 2.72 34.12
CA ARG A 55 19.96 4.03 34.58
C ARG A 55 21.49 4.08 34.57
N LYS A 56 22.15 2.92 34.62
CA LYS A 56 23.61 2.79 34.58
C LYS A 56 24.19 2.87 33.16
N MET A 57 23.37 2.58 32.14
CA MET A 57 23.79 2.54 30.74
C MET A 57 23.31 3.79 30.02
N LYS A 58 24.20 4.44 29.26
CA LYS A 58 23.85 5.57 28.41
C LYS A 58 23.60 5.09 26.99
N CYS A 59 22.74 5.80 26.26
CA CYS A 59 22.49 5.49 24.85
C CYS A 59 23.74 5.74 24.01
N GLU A 60 24.11 4.82 23.14
CA GLU A 60 25.29 4.95 22.29
C GLU A 60 25.12 6.03 21.21
N THR A 61 23.89 6.38 20.84
CA THR A 61 23.59 7.33 19.77
C THR A 61 23.58 8.78 20.25
N CYS A 62 22.89 9.07 21.37
CA CYS A 62 22.76 10.43 21.90
C CYS A 62 23.57 10.69 23.19
N MET A 63 24.18 9.65 23.78
CA MET A 63 24.91 9.73 25.06
C MET A 63 24.09 10.24 26.25
N ALA A 64 22.77 10.36 26.09
CA ALA A 64 21.86 10.85 27.11
C ALA A 64 21.44 9.73 28.08
N SER A 65 20.92 10.15 29.23
CA SER A 65 20.31 9.26 30.21
C SER A 65 18.89 8.84 29.80
N MET A 66 18.30 7.84 30.47
CA MET A 66 16.94 7.35 30.19
C MET A 66 15.89 8.47 30.09
N ALA A 67 15.97 9.51 30.94
CA ALA A 67 14.96 10.56 31.01
C ALA A 67 15.08 11.60 29.88
N GLU A 68 16.27 11.76 29.32
CA GLU A 68 16.57 12.80 28.31
C GLU A 68 16.63 12.22 26.90
N CYS A 69 16.83 10.90 26.78
CA CYS A 69 16.88 10.22 25.50
C CYS A 69 15.48 10.17 24.87
N PRO A 70 15.28 10.73 23.67
CA PRO A 70 13.99 10.66 22.98
C PRO A 70 13.67 9.27 22.41
N GLY A 71 14.65 8.36 22.42
CA GLY A 71 14.61 7.09 21.71
C GLY A 71 14.96 7.25 20.23
N HIS A 72 15.62 6.24 19.68
CA HIS A 72 16.06 6.22 18.29
C HIS A 72 15.35 5.12 17.51
N PHE A 73 15.07 5.39 16.24
CA PHE A 73 14.35 4.44 15.39
C PHE A 73 15.29 3.32 14.92
N GLY A 74 14.79 2.09 14.99
CA GLY A 74 15.32 0.95 14.26
C GLY A 74 14.41 0.61 13.09
N HIS A 75 14.92 -0.20 12.16
CA HIS A 75 14.09 -0.79 11.12
C HIS A 75 14.30 -2.31 11.07
N LEU A 76 13.31 -3.00 10.50
CA LEU A 76 13.36 -4.42 10.21
C LEU A 76 13.06 -4.60 8.73
N GLU A 77 13.96 -5.25 8.01
CA GLU A 77 13.73 -5.60 6.61
C GLU A 77 12.93 -6.89 6.51
N LEU A 78 11.72 -6.81 5.97
CA LEU A 78 10.90 -8.00 5.72
C LEU A 78 11.34 -8.66 4.42
N ALA A 79 11.45 -9.99 4.42
CA ALA A 79 11.75 -10.77 3.23
C ALA A 79 10.65 -10.67 2.15
N LYS A 80 9.39 -10.43 2.55
CA LYS A 80 8.25 -10.31 1.63
C LYS A 80 7.34 -9.15 2.06
N PRO A 81 6.72 -8.43 1.10
CA PRO A 81 5.76 -7.39 1.42
C PRO A 81 4.50 -7.97 2.05
N MET A 82 3.87 -7.19 2.92
CA MET A 82 2.65 -7.54 3.64
C MET A 82 1.62 -6.40 3.58
N PHE A 83 0.35 -6.76 3.62
CA PHE A 83 -0.72 -5.76 3.66
C PHE A 83 -0.78 -5.09 5.04
N HIS A 84 -0.87 -3.75 5.05
CA HIS A 84 -1.20 -3.03 6.26
C HIS A 84 -2.70 -3.12 6.54
N ILE A 85 -3.07 -3.58 7.74
CA ILE A 85 -4.48 -3.81 8.13
C ILE A 85 -5.31 -2.53 8.04
N GLY A 86 -4.73 -1.38 8.41
CA GLY A 86 -5.42 -0.09 8.33
C GLY A 86 -5.69 0.41 6.91
N PHE A 87 -4.92 -0.04 5.92
CA PHE A 87 -5.08 0.40 4.52
C PHE A 87 -5.72 -0.65 3.61
N LEU A 88 -6.02 -1.85 4.12
CA LEU A 88 -6.54 -2.95 3.32
C LEU A 88 -7.83 -2.60 2.56
N LYS A 89 -8.73 -1.83 3.19
CA LYS A 89 -9.97 -1.33 2.55
C LYS A 89 -9.68 -0.29 1.45
N THR A 90 -8.70 0.59 1.68
CA THR A 90 -8.31 1.62 0.70
C THR A 90 -7.63 0.98 -0.52
N VAL A 91 -6.72 0.04 -0.28
CA VAL A 91 -6.06 -0.74 -1.34
C VAL A 91 -7.10 -1.51 -2.15
N LEU A 92 -8.11 -2.11 -1.50
CA LEU A 92 -9.21 -2.78 -2.20
C LEU A 92 -9.97 -1.83 -3.13
N SER A 93 -10.31 -0.62 -2.67
CA SER A 93 -10.98 0.38 -3.51
C SER A 93 -10.12 0.78 -4.70
N ILE A 94 -8.81 0.99 -4.50
CA ILE A 94 -7.88 1.35 -5.58
C ILE A 94 -7.76 0.21 -6.60
N MET A 95 -7.62 -1.03 -6.13
CA MET A 95 -7.50 -2.21 -7.00
C MET A 95 -8.76 -2.48 -7.84
N ARG A 96 -9.93 -2.01 -7.41
CA ARG A 96 -11.17 -2.07 -8.20
C ARG A 96 -11.32 -0.90 -9.19
N CYS A 97 -10.60 0.20 -8.97
CA CYS A 97 -10.55 1.33 -9.91
C CYS A 97 -9.54 1.15 -11.03
N VAL A 98 -8.50 0.33 -10.78
CA VAL A 98 -7.34 0.17 -11.65
C VAL A 98 -7.37 -1.20 -12.31
N CYS A 99 -6.94 -1.27 -13.57
CA CYS A 99 -6.80 -2.53 -14.28
C CYS A 99 -5.65 -3.37 -13.70
N PHE A 100 -5.93 -4.64 -13.42
CA PHE A 100 -4.94 -5.57 -12.85
C PHE A 100 -3.71 -5.85 -13.72
N ASN A 101 -3.78 -5.60 -15.04
CA ASN A 101 -2.70 -5.90 -15.99
C ASN A 101 -1.97 -4.63 -16.49
N CYS A 102 -2.72 -3.60 -16.91
CA CYS A 102 -2.12 -2.37 -17.44
C CYS A 102 -1.91 -1.26 -16.38
N SER A 103 -2.39 -1.44 -15.14
CA SER A 103 -2.28 -0.46 -14.05
C SER A 103 -2.88 0.92 -14.34
N LYS A 104 -3.70 1.05 -15.40
CA LYS A 104 -4.46 2.27 -15.73
C LYS A 104 -5.83 2.25 -15.08
N ILE A 105 -6.38 3.43 -14.83
CA ILE A 105 -7.73 3.58 -14.30
C ILE A 105 -8.76 3.11 -15.35
N LEU A 106 -9.82 2.44 -14.87
CA LEU A 106 -10.89 1.89 -15.71
C LEU A 106 -11.94 2.94 -16.10
N ALA A 107 -12.03 4.05 -15.37
CA ALA A 107 -12.87 5.17 -15.75
C ALA A 107 -12.43 5.69 -17.12
N ASP A 108 -13.39 5.99 -18.01
CA ASP A 108 -13.04 6.60 -19.28
C ASP A 108 -12.46 7.99 -19.01
N GLU A 109 -11.50 8.40 -19.84
CA GLU A 109 -10.99 9.78 -19.89
C GLU A 109 -12.03 10.75 -20.46
N ASP A 110 -13.32 10.56 -20.14
CA ASP A 110 -14.35 11.52 -20.44
C ASP A 110 -14.07 12.77 -19.62
N GLU A 111 -13.78 13.88 -20.30
CA GLU A 111 -13.45 15.14 -19.65
C GLU A 111 -14.51 15.57 -18.63
N ALA A 112 -15.77 15.20 -18.82
CA ALA A 112 -16.86 15.48 -17.88
C ALA A 112 -16.68 14.75 -16.53
N CYS A 113 -16.30 13.47 -16.57
CA CYS A 113 -16.02 12.68 -15.38
C CYS A 113 -14.80 13.22 -14.63
N PHE A 114 -13.75 13.52 -15.38
CA PHE A 114 -12.50 14.05 -14.85
C PHE A 114 -12.68 15.42 -14.19
N LYS A 115 -13.38 16.35 -14.87
CA LYS A 115 -13.72 17.67 -14.33
C LYS A 115 -14.57 17.57 -13.07
N GLN A 116 -15.50 16.62 -12.99
CA GLN A 116 -16.32 16.42 -11.79
C GLN A 116 -15.50 15.85 -10.63
N ALA A 117 -14.60 14.90 -10.89
CA ALA A 117 -13.72 14.34 -9.86
C ALA A 117 -12.76 15.40 -9.29
N LEU A 118 -12.20 16.27 -10.13
CA LEU A 118 -11.29 17.34 -9.70
C LEU A 118 -11.97 18.44 -8.87
N LYS A 119 -13.27 18.68 -9.07
CA LYS A 119 -14.04 19.64 -8.26
C LYS A 119 -14.19 19.20 -6.80
N ILE A 120 -14.09 17.91 -6.51
CA ILE A 120 -14.26 17.38 -5.14
C ILE A 120 -13.01 17.68 -4.31
N ARG A 121 -13.14 18.57 -3.32
CA ARG A 121 -12.04 18.93 -2.41
C ARG A 121 -11.60 17.79 -1.47
N ASN A 122 -12.54 16.95 -1.01
CA ASN A 122 -12.23 15.89 -0.05
C ASN A 122 -11.71 14.63 -0.79
N PRO A 123 -10.46 14.21 -0.55
CA PRO A 123 -9.85 13.09 -1.27
C PRO A 123 -10.58 11.76 -1.08
N LYS A 124 -11.20 11.53 0.08
CA LYS A 124 -11.97 10.29 0.35
C LYS A 124 -13.21 10.21 -0.53
N ASN A 125 -13.91 11.33 -0.68
CA ASN A 125 -15.11 11.41 -1.50
C ASN A 125 -14.76 11.31 -2.99
N ARG A 126 -13.60 11.85 -3.38
CA ARG A 126 -13.07 11.73 -4.75
C ARG A 126 -12.80 10.27 -5.13
N LEU A 127 -12.15 9.51 -4.24
CA LEU A 127 -11.93 8.07 -4.45
C LEU A 127 -13.26 7.31 -4.56
N LYS A 128 -14.23 7.61 -3.69
CA LYS A 128 -15.56 6.97 -3.72
C LYS A 128 -16.29 7.24 -5.04
N PHE A 129 -16.26 8.48 -5.52
CA PHE A 129 -16.89 8.86 -6.79
C PHE A 129 -16.31 8.10 -7.98
N ILE A 130 -14.98 7.97 -8.04
CA ILE A 130 -14.30 7.19 -9.09
C ILE A 130 -14.60 5.71 -8.96
N TYR A 131 -14.60 5.21 -7.73
CA TYR A 131 -14.93 3.82 -7.41
C TYR A 131 -16.32 3.44 -7.91
N ASP A 132 -17.33 4.27 -7.67
CA ASP A 132 -18.71 4.00 -8.10
C ASP A 132 -18.82 3.91 -9.63
N LYS A 133 -17.99 4.67 -10.37
CA LYS A 133 -17.92 4.61 -11.84
C LYS A 133 -17.15 3.39 -12.35
N CYS A 134 -16.08 2.99 -11.66
CA CYS A 134 -15.23 1.88 -12.09
C CYS A 134 -15.82 0.51 -11.75
N ASN A 135 -16.56 0.39 -10.65
CA ASN A 135 -17.09 -0.90 -10.16
C ASN A 135 -18.06 -1.57 -11.16
N SER A 136 -18.69 -0.79 -12.03
CA SER A 136 -19.57 -1.27 -13.09
C SER A 136 -18.80 -1.97 -14.22
N LYS A 137 -17.53 -1.64 -14.43
CA LYS A 137 -16.72 -2.09 -15.57
C LYS A 137 -15.91 -3.33 -15.20
N LYS A 138 -16.18 -4.44 -15.89
CA LYS A 138 -15.48 -5.73 -15.70
C LYS A 138 -14.48 -6.05 -16.81
N ARG A 139 -14.28 -5.15 -17.76
CA ARG A 139 -13.35 -5.27 -18.88
C ARG A 139 -12.64 -3.93 -19.07
N CYS A 140 -11.36 -3.98 -19.42
CA CYS A 140 -10.56 -2.79 -19.71
C CYS A 140 -10.80 -2.32 -21.16
N ALA A 141 -10.97 -1.02 -21.39
CA ALA A 141 -11.49 -0.42 -22.62
C ALA A 141 -10.54 -0.40 -23.85
N GLY A 142 -9.37 -1.03 -23.80
CA GLY A 142 -8.40 -0.99 -24.91
C GLY A 142 -8.34 -2.25 -25.77
N GLY A 143 -9.47 -2.93 -25.95
CA GLY A 143 -9.58 -4.08 -26.85
C GLY A 143 -10.71 -3.97 -27.88
N ASP A 144 -11.53 -2.91 -27.83
CA ASP A 144 -12.77 -2.84 -28.61
C ASP A 144 -12.63 -2.02 -29.91
N ASP A 145 -11.41 -1.69 -30.35
CA ASP A 145 -11.17 -0.93 -31.60
C ASP A 145 -10.92 -1.82 -32.85
N ILE A 146 -11.15 -3.14 -32.78
CA ILE A 146 -10.95 -4.04 -33.95
C ILE A 146 -12.26 -4.38 -34.69
N ASP A 147 -13.44 -4.26 -34.06
CA ASP A 147 -14.71 -4.75 -34.65
C ASP A 147 -15.72 -3.68 -35.11
N VAL A 148 -15.33 -2.39 -35.17
CA VAL A 148 -16.19 -1.33 -35.75
C VAL A 148 -15.41 -0.46 -36.73
N GLN A 149 -14.86 -1.08 -37.78
CA GLN A 149 -14.53 -0.38 -39.01
C GLN A 149 -15.34 -0.97 -40.16
N LYS A 150 -16.60 -0.56 -40.25
CA LYS A 150 -17.26 -0.38 -41.55
C LYS A 150 -17.77 1.05 -41.63
N GLU A 151 -17.06 1.82 -42.45
CA GLU A 151 -17.52 2.97 -43.23
C GLU A 151 -17.96 4.22 -42.47
N HIS A 152 -17.05 5.20 -42.33
CA HIS A 152 -17.35 6.55 -42.83
C HIS A 152 -16.07 7.37 -43.09
N ASP A 153 -16.07 8.01 -44.25
CA ASP A 153 -15.07 8.92 -44.80
C ASP A 153 -14.75 10.13 -43.90
N GLY A 154 -13.49 10.56 -44.00
CA GLY A 154 -13.10 11.97 -44.13
C GLY A 154 -13.16 12.86 -42.89
N CYS A 155 -12.04 12.93 -42.16
CA CYS A 155 -11.42 14.14 -41.58
C CYS A 155 -10.57 13.73 -40.36
N GLY A 156 -9.26 14.00 -40.42
CA GLY A 156 -8.27 13.59 -39.44
C GLY A 156 -8.47 14.24 -38.07
N ALA A 157 -9.25 13.60 -37.20
CA ALA A 157 -9.10 13.72 -35.76
C ALA A 157 -8.34 12.48 -35.29
N GLN A 158 -7.13 12.66 -34.77
CA GLN A 158 -6.40 11.59 -34.09
C GLN A 158 -7.27 11.07 -32.94
N LEU A 159 -7.98 9.96 -33.17
CA LEU A 159 -8.58 9.16 -32.11
C LEU A 159 -7.42 8.76 -31.19
N LYS A 160 -7.31 9.42 -30.03
CA LYS A 160 -6.39 8.99 -28.98
C LYS A 160 -6.73 7.53 -28.70
N SER A 161 -5.87 6.61 -29.14
CA SER A 161 -6.06 5.17 -28.99
C SER A 161 -6.48 4.90 -27.56
N ARG A 162 -7.67 4.33 -27.34
CA ARG A 162 -8.18 4.06 -25.99
C ARG A 162 -7.20 3.13 -25.30
N SER A 163 -6.41 3.69 -24.40
CA SER A 163 -5.20 3.02 -23.92
C SER A 163 -5.57 2.02 -22.81
N GLY A 164 -5.93 0.82 -23.21
CA GLY A 164 -6.22 -0.30 -22.31
C GLY A 164 -5.73 -1.62 -22.89
N CYS A 165 -5.95 -2.72 -22.17
CA CYS A 165 -5.42 -4.04 -22.55
C CYS A 165 -6.50 -5.10 -22.83
N GLY A 166 -7.79 -4.75 -22.84
CA GLY A 166 -8.89 -5.69 -23.07
C GLY A 166 -9.12 -6.75 -21.97
N ALA A 167 -8.23 -6.83 -20.96
CA ALA A 167 -8.25 -7.88 -19.94
C ALA A 167 -9.50 -7.83 -19.05
N GLN A 168 -10.03 -9.00 -18.72
CA GLN A 168 -11.13 -9.16 -17.78
C GLN A 168 -10.68 -8.84 -16.35
N GLN A 169 -11.47 -8.06 -15.63
CA GLN A 169 -11.20 -7.69 -14.24
C GLN A 169 -11.83 -8.71 -13.28
N PRO A 170 -11.08 -9.18 -12.26
CA PRO A 170 -11.63 -10.02 -11.21
C PRO A 170 -12.46 -9.21 -10.21
N ASP A 171 -13.42 -9.88 -9.56
CA ASP A 171 -14.08 -9.35 -8.38
C ASP A 171 -13.20 -9.62 -7.16
N ILE A 172 -12.53 -8.57 -6.68
CA ILE A 172 -11.60 -8.66 -5.56
C ILE A 172 -12.37 -8.49 -4.25
N LYS A 173 -12.22 -9.42 -3.30
CA LYS A 173 -12.81 -9.37 -1.96
C LYS A 173 -11.73 -9.55 -0.91
N VAL A 174 -11.99 -9.07 0.30
CA VAL A 174 -11.09 -9.21 1.45
C VAL A 174 -11.67 -10.22 2.42
N HIS A 175 -10.92 -11.28 2.71
CA HIS A 175 -11.24 -12.29 3.71
C HIS A 175 -10.18 -12.22 4.82
N GLY A 176 -10.49 -11.49 5.90
CA GLY A 176 -9.54 -11.21 6.98
C GLY A 176 -8.36 -10.37 6.48
N ILE A 177 -7.16 -10.96 6.48
CA ILE A 177 -5.90 -10.31 6.02
C ILE A 177 -5.60 -10.68 4.56
N LYS A 178 -6.29 -11.68 3.99
CA LYS A 178 -6.05 -12.16 2.63
C LYS A 178 -6.99 -11.47 1.64
N MET A 179 -6.44 -11.07 0.50
CA MET A 179 -7.21 -10.54 -0.63
C MET A 179 -7.43 -11.67 -1.63
N VAL A 180 -8.67 -11.88 -2.07
CA VAL A 180 -9.06 -12.97 -2.97
C VAL A 180 -9.69 -12.37 -4.22
N ALA A 181 -9.20 -12.77 -5.38
CA ALA A 181 -9.72 -12.40 -6.70
C ALA A 181 -10.61 -13.51 -7.24
N GLU A 182 -11.86 -13.20 -7.55
CA GLU A 182 -12.81 -14.13 -8.17
C GLU A 182 -13.02 -13.77 -9.64
N PHE A 183 -12.63 -14.65 -10.57
CA PHE A 183 -12.90 -14.46 -12.00
C PHE A 183 -14.25 -15.09 -12.36
N LYS A 184 -15.18 -14.28 -12.89
CA LYS A 184 -16.48 -14.77 -13.37
C LYS A 184 -16.32 -15.20 -14.83
N ALA A 185 -16.50 -16.48 -15.13
CA ALA A 185 -16.54 -16.96 -16.51
C ALA A 185 -17.70 -16.30 -17.29
N PRO A 186 -17.53 -15.98 -18.58
CA PRO A 186 -18.63 -15.56 -19.43
C PRO A 186 -19.64 -16.71 -19.55
N LYS A 187 -20.93 -16.43 -19.35
CA LYS A 187 -22.00 -17.41 -19.53
C LYS A 187 -22.34 -17.52 -21.02
N GLY A 188 -22.08 -18.68 -21.62
CA GLY A 188 -22.51 -19.11 -22.97
C GLY A 188 -21.39 -19.90 -23.67
N LYS A 189 -21.47 -21.18 -24.02
CA LYS A 189 -22.59 -22.07 -24.42
C LYS A 189 -22.52 -23.44 -23.70
N SER A 190 -23.65 -24.14 -23.60
CA SER A 190 -23.86 -25.47 -23.00
C SER A 190 -23.66 -26.64 -24.00
N ASP A 191 -23.28 -27.81 -23.46
CA ASP A 191 -23.14 -29.19 -24.02
C ASP A 191 -22.17 -29.38 -25.20
N GLU A 192 -21.30 -30.40 -25.31
CA GLU A 192 -21.26 -31.77 -24.77
C GLU A 192 -19.91 -32.13 -24.13
N GLY A 193 -19.92 -33.21 -23.33
CA GLY A 193 -18.85 -33.61 -22.43
C GLY A 193 -17.63 -34.28 -23.05
N GLU A 194 -16.47 -34.03 -22.45
CA GLU A 194 -15.38 -34.99 -22.25
C GLU A 194 -14.50 -34.50 -21.08
N GLN A 195 -14.04 -35.44 -20.27
CA GLN A 195 -13.47 -35.26 -18.94
C GLN A 195 -12.31 -34.24 -18.89
N LEU A 196 -12.47 -33.20 -18.08
CA LEU A 196 -11.37 -32.30 -17.68
C LEU A 196 -11.27 -32.26 -16.15
N PRO A 197 -10.05 -32.35 -15.59
CA PRO A 197 -9.85 -32.57 -14.16
C PRO A 197 -10.11 -31.29 -13.38
N GLU A 198 -11.02 -31.39 -12.41
CA GLU A 198 -11.21 -30.55 -11.21
C GLU A 198 -11.32 -29.02 -11.39
N PRO A 199 -12.14 -28.32 -10.56
CA PRO A 199 -12.42 -26.90 -10.75
C PRO A 199 -11.19 -26.08 -10.33
N VAL A 200 -10.24 -25.90 -11.24
CA VAL A 200 -9.09 -25.01 -11.04
C VAL A 200 -9.63 -23.65 -10.62
N GLU A 201 -9.26 -23.26 -9.42
CA GLU A 201 -10.05 -22.46 -8.50
C GLU A 201 -10.46 -21.10 -9.10
N ARG A 202 -11.77 -20.86 -9.23
CA ARG A 202 -12.30 -19.53 -9.62
C ARG A 202 -11.88 -18.41 -8.66
N LYS A 203 -11.31 -18.76 -7.51
CA LYS A 203 -10.86 -17.88 -6.43
C LYS A 203 -9.34 -17.98 -6.31
N GLN A 204 -8.63 -16.94 -6.72
CA GLN A 204 -7.18 -16.86 -6.55
C GLN A 204 -6.84 -15.96 -5.35
N ILE A 205 -6.02 -16.44 -4.42
CA ILE A 205 -5.45 -15.58 -3.37
C ILE A 205 -4.40 -14.67 -3.99
N LEU A 206 -4.54 -13.37 -3.81
CA LEU A 206 -3.59 -12.37 -4.28
C LEU A 206 -2.44 -12.21 -3.27
N SER A 207 -1.22 -12.47 -3.72
CA SER A 207 -0.02 -12.13 -2.95
C SER A 207 0.17 -10.62 -2.88
N ALA A 208 0.71 -10.13 -1.76
CA ALA A 208 1.00 -8.71 -1.58
C ALA A 208 2.01 -8.18 -2.61
N GLU A 209 2.95 -9.03 -3.06
CA GLU A 209 3.91 -8.72 -4.13
C GLU A 209 3.20 -8.38 -5.44
N ARG A 210 2.20 -9.18 -5.83
CA ARG A 210 1.46 -8.96 -7.07
C ARG A 210 0.67 -7.66 -7.02
N VAL A 211 0.02 -7.37 -5.90
CA VAL A 211 -0.70 -6.11 -5.69
C VAL A 211 0.28 -4.93 -5.70
N LEU A 212 1.43 -5.05 -5.03
CA LEU A 212 2.46 -4.03 -5.00
C LEU A 212 2.99 -3.69 -6.40
N ASN A 213 3.19 -4.69 -7.25
CA ASN A 213 3.63 -4.49 -8.64
C ASN A 213 2.59 -3.72 -9.46
N VAL A 214 1.29 -3.97 -9.25
CA VAL A 214 0.22 -3.20 -9.89
C VAL A 214 0.21 -1.77 -9.39
N LEU A 215 0.29 -1.55 -8.07
CA LEU A 215 0.29 -0.21 -7.46
C LEU A 215 1.50 0.64 -7.84
N LYS A 216 2.68 0.03 -8.00
CA LYS A 216 3.91 0.73 -8.42
C LYS A 216 3.84 1.29 -9.83
N ARG A 217 3.09 0.62 -10.71
CA ARG A 217 2.91 0.98 -12.13
C ARG A 217 1.84 2.05 -12.36
N ILE A 218 1.10 2.44 -11.32
CA ILE A 218 0.12 3.54 -11.40
C ILE A 218 0.88 4.84 -11.66
N SER A 219 0.41 5.62 -12.64
CA SER A 219 1.02 6.92 -12.96
C SER A 219 0.76 7.96 -11.87
N ASP A 220 1.59 9.00 -11.81
CA ASP A 220 1.40 10.09 -10.85
C ASP A 220 0.11 10.90 -11.15
N GLU A 221 -0.31 10.94 -12.42
CA GLU A 221 -1.56 11.56 -12.88
C GLU A 221 -2.78 10.78 -12.38
N ASP A 222 -2.74 9.46 -12.50
CA ASP A 222 -3.78 8.55 -11.97
C ASP A 222 -3.86 8.63 -10.45
N CYS A 223 -2.72 8.78 -9.76
CA CYS A 223 -2.71 8.99 -8.31
C CYS A 223 -3.48 10.26 -7.92
N LEU A 224 -3.23 11.36 -8.63
CA LEU A 224 -3.95 12.62 -8.40
C LEU A 224 -5.44 12.48 -8.66
N LEU A 225 -5.82 11.77 -9.72
CA LEU A 225 -7.22 11.50 -10.03
C LEU A 225 -7.90 10.74 -8.88
N LEU A 226 -7.26 9.68 -8.38
CA LEU A 226 -7.80 8.81 -7.33
C LEU A 226 -8.02 9.49 -5.97
N GLY A 227 -7.51 10.69 -5.71
CA GLY A 227 -7.52 11.22 -4.33
C GLY A 227 -6.17 11.24 -3.64
N LEU A 228 -5.11 10.74 -4.30
CA LEU A 228 -3.82 10.51 -3.68
C LEU A 228 -2.82 11.59 -4.08
N ASN A 229 -1.77 11.73 -3.28
CA ASN A 229 -0.71 12.69 -3.56
C ASN A 229 0.57 11.90 -3.86
N PRO A 230 1.16 12.01 -5.06
CA PRO A 230 2.30 11.19 -5.46
C PRO A 230 3.54 11.42 -4.58
N LYS A 231 3.69 12.61 -3.99
CA LYS A 231 4.85 12.95 -3.15
C LYS A 231 4.74 12.45 -1.72
N PHE A 232 3.52 12.28 -1.22
CA PHE A 232 3.27 12.14 0.22
C PHE A 232 2.43 10.92 0.60
N ALA A 233 1.65 10.39 -0.33
CA ALA A 233 0.67 9.34 -0.08
C ALA A 233 0.50 8.47 -1.33
N ARG A 234 1.61 7.93 -1.82
CA ARG A 234 1.65 7.06 -3.00
C ARG A 234 1.04 5.68 -2.67
N PRO A 235 0.27 5.05 -3.58
CA PRO A 235 -0.48 3.81 -3.27
C PRO A 235 0.40 2.62 -2.86
N ASP A 236 1.58 2.51 -3.44
CA ASP A 236 2.56 1.46 -3.16
C ASP A 236 3.03 1.47 -1.69
N TRP A 237 3.10 2.65 -1.06
CA TRP A 237 3.48 2.80 0.35
C TRP A 237 2.37 2.39 1.33
N MET A 238 1.19 1.99 0.84
CA MET A 238 0.13 1.43 1.66
C MET A 238 0.36 -0.05 1.97
N ILE A 239 1.21 -0.72 1.19
CA ILE A 239 1.66 -2.10 1.42
C ILE A 239 2.97 -1.97 2.21
N LEU A 240 2.90 -2.27 3.52
CA LEU A 240 3.76 -1.83 4.64
C LEU A 240 3.68 -0.35 5.00
N PRO A 241 3.11 0.01 6.17
CA PRO A 241 3.94 0.49 7.30
C PRO A 241 3.28 0.23 8.69
N PRO A 242 3.78 0.65 9.88
CA PRO A 242 5.13 1.04 10.31
C PRO A 242 5.81 -0.04 11.20
N PRO A 243 7.12 0.04 11.47
CA PRO A 243 7.71 -0.64 12.62
C PRO A 243 7.08 -0.10 13.92
N PRO A 244 6.78 -0.97 14.91
CA PRO A 244 6.26 -0.52 16.19
C PRO A 244 7.29 0.40 16.86
N VAL A 245 6.85 1.61 17.26
CA VAL A 245 7.56 2.35 18.29
C VAL A 245 7.21 1.65 19.59
N ARG A 246 8.20 1.05 20.23
CA ARG A 246 7.97 0.33 21.48
C ARG A 246 8.10 1.30 22.66
N PRO A 247 7.02 1.73 23.33
CA PRO A 247 7.15 2.21 24.69
C PRO A 247 7.47 0.98 25.56
N SER A 248 8.74 0.78 25.90
CA SER A 248 9.11 -0.22 26.90
C SER A 248 8.65 0.27 28.26
N VAL A 249 7.74 -0.45 28.91
CA VAL A 249 7.29 -0.14 30.28
C VAL A 249 7.85 -1.23 31.20
N MET A 250 8.72 -0.86 32.14
CA MET A 250 9.14 -1.76 33.21
C MET A 250 8.06 -1.79 34.29
N MET A 251 7.41 -2.94 34.50
CA MET A 251 6.68 -3.23 35.73
C MET A 251 7.65 -3.86 36.74
N GLY A 252 7.51 -3.50 38.02
CA GLY A 252 8.50 -3.73 39.08
C GLY A 252 9.17 -5.10 39.17
N THR A 253 10.43 -5.06 39.60
CA THR A 253 11.33 -6.13 40.08
C THR A 253 10.72 -7.53 40.20
N SER A 254 10.78 -8.34 39.13
CA SER A 254 11.03 -9.80 39.15
C SER A 254 10.78 -10.45 37.80
N SER A 255 9.91 -9.89 36.95
CA SER A 255 9.62 -10.42 35.63
C SER A 255 9.65 -9.29 34.60
N ARG A 256 10.72 -9.24 33.80
CA ARG A 256 10.78 -8.42 32.59
C ARG A 256 9.91 -9.09 31.54
N SER A 257 8.60 -8.88 31.59
CA SER A 257 7.69 -9.22 30.50
C SER A 257 7.65 -8.05 29.53
N GLU A 258 8.17 -8.27 28.34
CA GLU A 258 7.80 -7.44 27.23
C GLU A 258 6.38 -7.85 26.79
N VAL A 259 5.47 -6.89 26.63
CA VAL A 259 4.10 -7.17 26.20
C VAL A 259 4.17 -7.90 24.85
N LYS A 260 3.72 -9.15 24.85
CA LYS A 260 3.65 -10.03 23.68
C LYS A 260 2.49 -9.63 22.77
#